data_AF-A0A1H8LAT4-F1
#
_entry.id   AF-A0A1H8LAT4-F1
#
_cell.length_a   1.000
_cell.length_b   1.000
_cell.length_c   1.000
_cell.angle_alpha   90.00
_cell.angle_beta   90.00
_cell.angle_gamma   90.00
#
_symmetry.space_group_name_H-M   'P 1'
#
loop_
_entity.id
_entity.type
_entity.pdbx_description
1 polymer ?
#
loop_
_entity_poly.entity_id
_entity_poly.type
_entity_poly.pdbx_seq_one_letter_code
_entity_poly.pdbx_strand_id
1 'polypeptide(L)'
;MVAVRRLVIDVLKPHEPSLLAFTEQVAAVDSVEGATGSLIELDQEVQNVKITVEGTDLDFDDLESTVEELGGTVHSVDEVGCGDILVEERPTHQDG
;
A
#
# COMPACT_ATOMS: atom_id res chain seq x y z
N MET A 1 14.52 -0.33 15.97
CA MET A 1 13.72 0.59 15.15
C MET A 1 12.32 0.64 15.73
N VAL A 2 11.55 1.68 15.42
CA VAL A 2 10.14 1.76 15.83
C VAL A 2 9.32 1.01 14.78
N ALA A 3 8.38 0.17 15.21
CA ALA A 3 7.58 -0.65 14.31
C ALA A 3 6.74 0.21 13.36
N VAL A 4 6.77 -0.14 12.07
CA VAL A 4 5.85 0.39 11.05
C VAL A 4 4.51 -0.33 11.20
N ARG A 5 3.41 0.42 11.16
CA ARG A 5 2.06 -0.10 11.37
C ARG A 5 1.06 0.21 10.28
N ARG A 6 1.30 1.28 9.51
CA ARG A 6 0.52 1.60 8.31
C ARG A 6 1.45 2.04 7.19
N LEU A 7 1.16 1.58 5.99
CA LEU A 7 1.73 2.11 4.76
C LEU A 7 0.60 2.39 3.77
N VAL A 8 0.69 3.53 3.09
CA VAL A 8 -0.12 3.82 1.90
C VAL A 8 0.84 4.01 0.75
N ILE A 9 0.70 3.18 -0.28
CA ILE A 9 1.60 3.17 -1.44
C ILE A 9 0.81 3.41 -2.73
N ASP A 10 1.40 4.20 -3.62
CA ASP A 10 0.98 4.34 -5.01
C ASP A 10 1.66 3.24 -5.83
N VAL A 11 0.87 2.42 -6.53
CA VAL A 11 1.34 1.27 -7.29
C VAL A 11 0.84 1.35 -8.72
N LEU A 12 1.75 1.22 -9.67
CA LEU A 12 1.42 0.94 -11.07
C LEU A 12 1.38 -0.58 -11.26
N LYS A 13 0.27 -1.13 -11.73
CA LYS A 13 0.16 -2.56 -12.04
C LYS A 13 -0.41 -2.82 -13.44
N PRO A 14 -0.11 -3.97 -14.07
CA PRO A 14 -0.82 -4.45 -15.26
C PRO A 14 -2.32 -4.66 -14.97
N HIS A 15 -3.13 -4.84 -16.01
CA HIS A 15 -4.55 -5.17 -15.85
C HIS A 15 -4.79 -6.51 -15.15
N GLU A 16 -3.89 -7.48 -15.36
CA GLU A 16 -3.90 -8.80 -14.73
C GLU A 16 -2.67 -8.95 -13.81
N PRO A 17 -2.83 -9.38 -12.55
CA PRO A 17 -4.08 -9.83 -11.94
C PRO A 17 -5.08 -8.68 -11.65
N SER A 18 -6.35 -9.03 -11.52
CA SER A 18 -7.41 -8.09 -11.11
C SER A 18 -7.09 -7.39 -9.78
N LEU A 19 -7.65 -6.19 -9.55
CA LEU A 19 -7.44 -5.45 -8.29
C LEU A 19 -7.78 -6.29 -7.05
N LEU A 20 -8.83 -7.12 -7.12
CA LEU A 20 -9.20 -8.02 -6.02
C LEU A 20 -8.07 -9.01 -5.72
N ALA A 21 -7.64 -9.77 -6.72
CA ALA A 21 -6.58 -10.78 -6.55
C ALA A 21 -5.25 -10.14 -6.16
N PHE A 22 -4.92 -8.97 -6.69
CA PHE A 22 -3.75 -8.21 -6.30
C PHE A 22 -3.80 -7.83 -4.80
N THR A 23 -4.94 -7.30 -4.34
CA THR A 23 -5.14 -6.91 -2.94
C THR A 23 -5.13 -8.13 -2.00
N GLU A 24 -5.72 -9.26 -2.42
CA GLU A 24 -5.69 -10.51 -1.66
C GLU A 24 -4.26 -11.02 -1.45
N GLN A 25 -3.41 -10.94 -2.48
CA GLN A 25 -2.02 -11.36 -2.40
C GLN A 25 -1.18 -10.43 -1.50
N VAL A 26 -1.41 -9.12 -1.58
CA VAL A 26 -0.78 -8.16 -0.64
C VAL A 26 -1.23 -8.41 0.80
N ALA A 27 -2.51 -8.72 1.02
CA ALA A 27 -3.04 -9.04 2.35
C ALA A 27 -2.50 -10.37 2.92
N ALA A 28 -1.90 -11.22 2.09
CA ALA A 28 -1.34 -12.51 2.49
C ALA A 28 0.11 -12.42 2.97
N VAL A 29 0.76 -11.26 2.88
CA VAL A 29 2.10 -11.01 3.45
C VAL A 29 2.02 -11.14 4.97
N ASP A 30 2.95 -11.87 5.59
CA ASP A 30 2.88 -12.29 7.00
C ASP A 30 2.71 -11.13 8.01
N SER A 31 3.32 -9.97 7.73
CA SER A 31 3.23 -8.79 8.61
C SER A 31 1.94 -7.98 8.44
N VAL A 32 1.12 -8.27 7.42
CA VAL A 32 -0.11 -7.53 7.08
C VAL A 32 -1.31 -8.14 7.79
N GLU A 33 -2.03 -7.32 8.55
CA GLU A 33 -3.28 -7.70 9.22
C GLU A 33 -4.51 -7.31 8.39
N GLY A 34 -4.38 -6.30 7.54
CA GLY A 34 -5.43 -5.87 6.61
C GLY A 34 -4.88 -5.04 5.46
N ALA A 35 -5.51 -5.18 4.29
CA ALA A 35 -5.19 -4.40 3.10
C ALA A 35 -6.46 -3.85 2.44
N THR A 36 -6.34 -2.68 1.83
CA THR A 36 -7.37 -2.07 0.97
C THR A 36 -6.72 -1.63 -0.32
N GLY A 37 -7.22 -2.13 -1.44
CA GLY A 37 -6.85 -1.67 -2.78
C GLY A 37 -7.92 -0.77 -3.37
N SER A 38 -7.52 0.37 -3.92
CA SER A 38 -8.40 1.32 -4.62
C SER A 38 -7.85 1.63 -6.01
N LEU A 39 -8.69 1.52 -7.03
CA LEU A 39 -8.34 1.99 -8.37
C LEU A 39 -8.34 3.52 -8.38
N ILE A 40 -7.22 4.13 -8.73
CA ILE A 40 -7.09 5.59 -8.86
C ILE A 40 -7.30 5.99 -10.31
N GLU A 41 -6.62 5.32 -11.24
CA GLU A 41 -6.71 5.60 -12.66
C GLU A 41 -6.59 4.31 -13.49
N LEU A 42 -7.36 4.26 -14.59
CA LEU A 42 -7.35 3.17 -15.55
C LEU A 42 -6.79 3.67 -16.87
N ASP A 43 -5.57 3.25 -17.21
CA ASP A 43 -4.93 3.56 -18.48
C ASP A 43 -5.06 2.41 -19.49
N GLN A 44 -4.58 2.66 -20.71
CA GLN A 44 -4.60 1.66 -21.77
C GLN A 44 -3.72 0.44 -21.43
N GLU A 45 -2.56 0.69 -20.83
CA GLU A 45 -1.53 -0.34 -20.62
C GLU A 45 -1.44 -0.79 -19.15
N VAL A 46 -1.73 0.10 -18.21
CA VAL A 46 -1.56 -0.11 -16.77
C VAL A 46 -2.74 0.44 -15.97
N GLN A 47 -2.76 0.16 -14.68
CA GLN A 47 -3.66 0.72 -13.68
C GLN A 47 -2.82 1.38 -12.60
N ASN A 48 -3.14 2.62 -12.27
CA ASN A 48 -2.67 3.24 -11.04
C ASN A 48 -3.63 2.86 -9.91
N VAL A 49 -3.10 2.22 -8.87
CA VAL A 49 -3.87 1.76 -7.71
C VAL A 49 -3.19 2.24 -6.43
N LYS A 50 -4.00 2.63 -5.46
CA LYS A 50 -3.56 2.90 -4.10
C LYS A 50 -3.76 1.64 -3.26
N ILE A 51 -2.70 1.19 -2.61
CA ILE A 51 -2.76 0.12 -1.62
C ILE A 51 -2.50 0.72 -0.25
N THR A 52 -3.45 0.53 0.67
CA THR A 52 -3.28 0.83 2.10
C THR A 52 -3.16 -0.49 2.84
N VAL A 53 -2.12 -0.66 3.64
CA VAL A 53 -1.91 -1.82 4.51
C VAL A 53 -1.76 -1.38 5.95
N GLU A 54 -2.30 -2.19 6.86
CA GLU A 54 -2.06 -2.09 8.29
C GLU A 54 -1.61 -3.44 8.84
N GLY A 55 -0.76 -3.39 9.85
CA GLY A 55 -0.28 -4.60 10.52
C GLY A 55 0.70 -4.30 11.64
N THR A 56 1.39 -5.35 12.09
CA THR A 56 2.36 -5.26 13.18
C THR A 56 3.76 -5.47 12.62
N ASP A 57 4.60 -4.42 12.73
CA ASP A 57 5.99 -4.43 12.27
C ASP A 57 6.09 -4.75 10.76
N LEU A 58 5.35 -3.96 9.96
CA LEU A 58 5.28 -4.11 8.51
C LEU A 58 6.68 -4.08 7.90
N ASP A 59 7.01 -5.14 7.16
CA ASP A 59 8.22 -5.20 6.34
C ASP A 59 7.92 -4.62 4.95
N PHE A 60 8.50 -3.45 4.67
CA PHE A 60 8.31 -2.78 3.38
C PHE A 60 9.00 -3.54 2.25
N ASP A 61 10.12 -4.20 2.51
CA ASP A 61 10.88 -4.91 1.47
C ASP A 61 10.08 -6.15 1.00
N ASP A 62 9.40 -6.84 1.91
CA ASP A 62 8.51 -7.97 1.58
C ASP A 62 7.26 -7.50 0.80
N LEU A 63 6.69 -6.35 1.18
CA LEU A 63 5.58 -5.73 0.46
C LEU A 63 5.97 -5.31 -0.95
N GLU A 64 7.11 -4.63 -1.11
CA GLU A 64 7.64 -4.20 -2.41
C GLU A 64 7.91 -5.42 -3.29
N SER A 65 8.56 -6.46 -2.74
CA SER A 65 8.81 -7.72 -3.44
C SER A 65 7.51 -8.39 -3.91
N THR A 66 6.49 -8.44 -3.06
CA THR A 66 5.17 -9.00 -3.42
C THR A 66 4.52 -8.21 -4.55
N VAL A 67 4.61 -6.88 -4.52
CA VAL A 67 4.10 -6.01 -5.59
C VAL A 67 4.82 -6.29 -6.92
N GLU A 68 6.16 -6.39 -6.89
CA GLU A 68 6.98 -6.69 -8.07
C GLU A 68 6.69 -8.09 -8.65
N GLU A 69 6.50 -9.10 -7.80
CA GLU A 69 6.14 -10.47 -8.21
C GLU A 69 4.79 -10.53 -8.94
N LEU A 70 3.85 -9.66 -8.58
CA LEU A 70 2.56 -9.50 -9.24
C LEU A 70 2.64 -8.66 -10.52
N GLY A 71 3.84 -8.22 -10.91
CA GLY A 71 4.12 -7.40 -12.09
C GLY A 71 3.87 -5.91 -11.87
N GLY A 72 3.63 -5.48 -10.63
CA GLY A 72 3.47 -4.07 -10.27
C GLY A 72 4.79 -3.37 -9.98
N THR A 73 4.73 -2.07 -9.70
CA THR A 73 5.86 -1.27 -9.25
C THR A 73 5.36 -0.23 -8.27
N VAL A 74 6.02 -0.11 -7.12
CA VAL A 74 5.76 0.96 -6.15
C VAL A 74 6.32 2.27 -6.70
N HIS A 75 5.45 3.25 -6.91
CA HIS A 75 5.81 4.56 -7.45
C HIS A 75 6.19 5.53 -6.33
N SER A 76 5.42 5.54 -5.25
CA SER A 76 5.68 6.31 -4.03
C SER A 76 5.09 5.67 -2.79
N VAL A 77 5.66 6.04 -1.64
CA VAL A 77 5.05 5.83 -0.34
C VAL A 77 4.38 7.15 0.06
N ASP A 78 3.04 7.16 0.01
CA ASP A 78 2.23 8.35 0.22
C ASP A 78 1.99 8.65 1.71
N GLU A 79 1.92 7.63 2.55
CA GLU A 79 1.72 7.75 4.00
C GLU A 79 2.46 6.64 4.75
N VAL A 80 3.03 6.99 5.91
CA VAL A 80 3.68 6.03 6.83
C VAL A 80 3.22 6.30 8.26
N GLY A 81 2.68 5.27 8.91
CA GLY A 81 2.37 5.28 10.34
C GLY A 81 3.32 4.39 11.12
N CYS A 82 4.01 4.94 12.12
CA CYS A 82 4.95 4.22 12.99
C CYS A 82 4.65 4.44 14.47
N GLY A 83 4.98 3.44 15.30
CA GLY A 83 4.90 3.53 16.76
C GLY A 83 3.75 2.75 17.37
N ASP A 84 3.49 3.02 18.65
CA ASP A 84 2.52 2.24 19.44
C ASP A 84 1.06 2.58 19.15
N ILE A 85 0.80 3.66 18.42
CA ILE A 85 -0.52 4.10 17.98
C ILE A 85 -0.40 4.68 16.57
N LEU A 86 -1.45 4.50 15.76
CA LEU A 86 -1.58 5.24 14.50
C LEU A 86 -2.12 6.64 14.80
N VAL A 87 -1.45 7.65 14.27
CA VAL A 87 -1.86 9.06 14.39
C VAL A 87 -2.48 9.47 13.07
N GLU A 88 -3.80 9.68 13.09
CA GLU A 88 -4.53 10.18 11.93
C GLU A 88 -4.13 11.63 11.63
N GLU A 89 -3.94 11.95 10.35
CA GLU A 89 -3.73 13.31 9.90
C GLU A 89 -4.89 14.20 10.38
N ARG A 90 -4.54 15.39 10.88
CA ARG A 90 -5.50 16.38 11.33
C ARG A 90 -5.32 17.63 10.49
N PRO A 91 -6.41 18.19 9.93
CA PRO A 91 -6.30 19.43 9.19
C PRO A 91 -5.72 20.52 10.06
N THR A 92 -4.78 21.25 9.50
CA THR A 92 -4.09 22.38 10.12
C THR A 92 -4.40 23.67 9.37
N HIS A 93 -3.99 24.80 9.95
CA HIS A 93 -4.07 26.08 9.24
C HIS A 93 -3.11 26.19 8.04
N GLN A 94 -2.26 25.18 7.81
CA GLN A 94 -1.23 25.16 6.77
C GLN A 94 -1.66 24.39 5.52
N ASP A 95 -2.77 23.64 5.56
CA ASP A 95 -3.26 22.81 4.43
C ASP A 95 -4.11 23.63 3.43
N GLY A 96 -3.84 24.95 3.37
CA GLY A 96 -4.59 25.94 2.58
C GLY A 96 -4.24 25.95 1.11
#